data_AF-A0A2N5K750-F1
#
_entry.id   AF-A0A2N5K750-F1
#
_cell.length_a   1.000
_cell.length_b   1.000
_cell.length_c   1.000
_cell.angle_alpha   90.00
_cell.angle_beta   90.00
_cell.angle_gamma   90.00
#
_symmetry.space_group_name_H-M   'P 1'
#
loop_
_entity.id
_entity.type
_entity.pdbx_description
1 polymer ?
#
loop_
_entity_poly.entity_id
_entity_poly.type
_entity_poly.pdbx_seq_one_letter_code
_entity_poly.pdbx_strand_id
1 'polypeptide(L)'
;MFELRRLHVTTLFTLELQSLGSPSIDIPLRDVSMLADNILFLRTVELHSRLRRLISIQKMRRSNFDISIREFAITNEDIVVDAPFEDAEATLTGQARPANPQQQRPDEDTPTTTRDQP
;
A
#
# COMPACT_ATOMS: atom_id res chain seq x y z
N MET A 1 -1.12 -29.00 2.94
CA MET A 1 -0.50 -28.01 3.85
C MET A 1 -0.18 -28.56 5.24
N PHE A 2 -1.13 -29.23 5.91
CA PHE A 2 -0.89 -29.82 7.24
C PHE A 2 0.28 -30.81 7.26
N GLU A 3 0.53 -31.52 6.16
CA GLU A 3 1.65 -32.46 6.05
C GLU A 3 3.02 -31.77 6.02
N LEU A 4 3.22 -30.74 5.18
CA LEU A 4 4.44 -29.92 5.18
C LEU A 4 4.70 -29.27 6.54
N ARG A 5 3.62 -28.81 7.20
CA ARG A 5 3.69 -28.25 8.56
C ARG A 5 4.17 -29.29 9.59
N ARG A 6 3.69 -30.53 9.51
CA ARG A 6 4.15 -31.64 10.38
C ARG A 6 5.62 -31.99 10.15
N LEU A 7 6.11 -31.76 8.93
CA LEU A 7 7.52 -31.94 8.57
C LEU A 7 8.39 -30.71 8.90
N HIS A 8 7.86 -29.70 9.60
CA HIS A 8 8.57 -28.47 9.98
C HIS A 8 9.10 -27.66 8.78
N VAL A 9 8.41 -27.70 7.65
CA VAL A 9 8.76 -26.93 6.45
C VAL A 9 8.00 -25.61 6.42
N THR A 10 8.73 -24.49 6.33
CA THR A 10 8.14 -23.17 6.04
C THR A 10 7.67 -23.13 4.59
N THR A 11 6.38 -22.91 4.37
CA THR A 11 5.81 -22.86 3.02
C THR A 11 5.42 -21.42 2.67
N LEU A 12 5.81 -20.98 1.47
CA LEU A 12 5.43 -19.70 0.90
C LEU A 12 4.50 -19.94 -0.30
N PHE A 13 3.43 -19.15 -0.40
CA PHE A 13 2.50 -19.15 -1.51
C PHE A 13 2.32 -17.74 -2.04
N THR A 14 2.20 -17.60 -3.35
CA THR A 14 1.87 -16.34 -4.02
C THR A 14 0.50 -16.44 -4.64
N LEU A 15 -0.33 -15.43 -4.42
CA LEU A 15 -1.63 -15.30 -5.05
C LEU A 15 -1.69 -13.95 -5.77
N GLU A 16 -1.97 -14.00 -7.06
CA GLU A 16 -2.23 -12.79 -7.84
C GLU A 16 -3.71 -12.44 -7.76
N LEU A 17 -4.00 -11.16 -7.48
CA LEU A 17 -5.35 -10.63 -7.44
C LEU A 17 -5.63 -9.88 -8.73
N GLN A 18 -6.64 -10.32 -9.48
CA GLN A 18 -7.10 -9.65 -10.69
C GLN A 18 -7.93 -8.42 -10.34
N SER A 19 -7.28 -7.36 -9.87
CA SER A 19 -7.93 -6.09 -9.53
C SER A 19 -7.02 -4.93 -9.91
N LEU A 20 -6.83 -4.74 -11.22
CA LEU A 20 -6.32 -3.48 -11.76
C LEU A 20 -7.44 -2.45 -11.67
N GLY A 21 -7.43 -1.67 -10.58
CA GLY A 21 -8.29 -0.49 -10.42
C GLY A 21 -9.69 -0.72 -9.85
N SER A 22 -10.07 -1.94 -9.47
CA SER A 22 -11.34 -2.14 -8.74
C SER A 22 -11.17 -1.77 -7.26
N PRO A 23 -12.15 -1.05 -6.67
CA PRO A 23 -12.16 -0.77 -5.23
C PRO A 23 -12.41 -2.01 -4.38
N SER A 24 -12.93 -3.09 -4.97
CA SER A 24 -13.06 -4.39 -4.32
C SER A 24 -11.77 -5.20 -4.46
N ILE A 25 -11.29 -5.72 -3.34
CA ILE A 25 -10.34 -6.82 -3.31
C ILE A 25 -11.17 -8.10 -3.32
N ASP A 26 -11.42 -8.64 -4.50
CA ASP A 26 -12.01 -9.97 -4.62
C ASP A 26 -10.89 -11.01 -4.49
N ILE A 27 -10.76 -11.55 -3.29
CA ILE A 27 -9.84 -12.66 -3.03
C ILE A 27 -10.48 -13.92 -3.59
N PRO A 28 -9.89 -14.56 -4.63
CA PRO A 28 -10.50 -15.70 -5.31
C PRO A 28 -10.56 -16.97 -4.43
N LEU A 29 -9.99 -16.94 -3.22
CA LEU A 29 -10.20 -17.99 -2.23
C LEU A 29 -10.99 -17.44 -1.05
N ARG A 30 -12.19 -18.02 -0.87
CA ARG A 30 -13.13 -17.72 0.21
C ARG A 30 -12.51 -17.81 1.62
N ASP A 31 -11.42 -18.57 1.77
CA ASP A 31 -10.81 -18.88 3.07
C ASP A 31 -9.26 -18.78 3.10
N VAL A 32 -8.64 -17.83 2.37
CA VAL A 32 -7.15 -17.62 2.46
C VAL A 32 -6.69 -17.49 3.91
N SER A 33 -7.49 -16.83 4.75
CA SER A 33 -7.26 -16.69 6.19
C SER A 33 -7.19 -18.00 6.97
N MET A 34 -7.82 -19.07 6.49
CA MET A 34 -7.70 -20.40 7.08
C MET A 34 -6.47 -21.15 6.57
N LEU A 35 -6.04 -20.84 5.35
CA LEU A 35 -4.91 -21.49 4.71
C LEU A 35 -3.60 -20.99 5.30
N ALA A 36 -3.42 -19.70 5.56
CA ALA A 36 -2.12 -19.17 6.01
C ALA A 36 -2.11 -18.71 7.48
N ASP A 37 -1.00 -19.01 8.17
CA ASP A 37 -0.70 -18.44 9.49
C ASP A 37 -0.33 -16.94 9.37
N ASN A 38 0.34 -16.55 8.27
CA ASN A 38 0.76 -15.18 7.97
C ASN A 38 0.30 -14.77 6.57
N ILE A 39 -0.21 -13.54 6.43
CA ILE A 39 -0.66 -12.98 5.16
C ILE A 39 0.00 -11.62 4.98
N LEU A 40 0.80 -11.50 3.92
CA LEU A 40 1.36 -10.24 3.46
C LEU A 40 0.57 -9.79 2.24
N PHE A 41 0.31 -8.48 2.14
CA PHE A 41 -0.39 -7.88 1.02
C PHE A 41 0.52 -6.87 0.34
N LEU A 42 0.65 -7.03 -0.97
CA LEU A 42 1.46 -6.17 -1.82
C LEU A 42 0.52 -5.46 -2.79
N ARG A 43 0.65 -4.15 -2.92
CA ARG A 43 -0.18 -3.34 -3.82
C ARG A 43 0.62 -2.25 -4.49
N THR A 44 0.32 -2.00 -5.76
CA THR A 44 0.74 -0.78 -6.44
C THR A 44 -0.39 0.23 -6.40
N VAL A 45 -0.08 1.47 -6.02
CA VAL A 45 -1.01 2.61 -6.07
C VAL A 45 -0.40 3.72 -6.92
N GLU A 46 -1.24 4.46 -7.64
CA GLU A 46 -0.84 5.70 -8.28
C GLU A 46 -1.09 6.86 -7.33
N LEU A 47 -0.05 7.61 -6.99
CA LEU A 47 -0.15 8.82 -6.18
C LEU A 47 0.87 9.86 -6.66
N HIS A 48 0.45 11.12 -6.76
CA HIS A 48 1.30 12.21 -7.28
C HIS A 48 1.93 11.88 -8.64
N SER A 49 1.14 11.26 -9.54
CA SER A 49 1.57 10.78 -10.86
C SER A 49 2.77 9.82 -10.82
N ARG A 50 2.93 9.09 -9.72
CA ARG A 50 3.96 8.05 -9.56
C ARG A 50 3.33 6.76 -9.06
N LEU A 51 3.79 5.64 -9.60
CA LEU A 51 3.45 4.32 -9.09
C LEU A 51 4.29 4.02 -7.86
N ARG A 52 3.64 3.83 -6.72
CA ARG A 52 4.27 3.46 -5.45
C ARG A 52 3.86 2.04 -5.08
N ARG A 53 4.83 1.26 -4.60
CA ARG A 53 4.61 -0.14 -4.19
C ARG A 53 4.54 -0.20 -2.67
N LEU A 54 3.46 -0.75 -2.18
CA LEU A 54 3.12 -0.81 -0.76
C LEU A 54 3.10 -2.26 -0.28
N ILE A 55 3.58 -2.47 0.93
CA ILE A 55 3.55 -3.74 1.64
C ILE A 55 2.88 -3.56 3.00
N SER A 56 2.04 -4.52 3.38
CA SER A 56 1.46 -4.59 4.72
C SER A 56 1.27 -6.02 5.19
N ILE A 57 1.25 -6.21 6.50
CA ILE A 57 0.90 -7.49 7.13
C ILE A 57 -0.60 -7.45 7.43
N GLN A 58 -1.37 -8.28 6.73
CA GLN A 58 -2.82 -8.39 6.98
C GLN A 58 -3.15 -9.33 8.13
N LYS A 59 -2.29 -10.33 8.34
CA LYS A 59 -2.46 -11.33 9.38
C LYS A 59 -1.10 -11.87 9.80
N MET A 60 -0.91 -12.02 11.10
CA MET A 60 0.17 -12.82 11.68
C MET A 60 -0.37 -13.62 12.86
N ARG A 61 0.00 -14.89 12.95
CA ARG A 61 -0.32 -15.73 14.12
C ARG A 61 0.93 -15.88 14.98
N ARG A 62 0.75 -15.90 16.30
CA ARG A 62 1.79 -16.14 17.33
C ARG A 62 2.83 -15.03 17.51
N SER A 63 2.62 -13.85 16.94
CA SER A 63 3.44 -12.66 17.20
C SER A 63 2.62 -11.39 16.99
N ASN A 64 3.03 -10.32 17.67
CA ASN A 64 2.65 -8.97 17.27
C ASN A 64 3.29 -8.65 15.90
N PHE A 65 2.68 -7.72 15.18
CA PHE A 65 3.16 -7.27 13.89
C PHE A 65 2.93 -5.78 13.71
N ASP A 66 3.67 -5.19 12.77
CA ASP A 66 3.51 -3.80 12.39
C ASP A 66 2.23 -3.62 11.56
N ILE A 67 1.31 -2.80 12.06
CA ILE A 67 0.03 -2.50 11.41
C ILE A 67 0.13 -1.42 10.33
N SER A 68 1.30 -0.78 10.19
CA SER A 68 1.52 0.23 9.17
C SER A 68 1.57 -0.36 7.76
N ILE A 69 1.11 0.44 6.80
CA ILE A 69 1.40 0.22 5.39
C ILE A 69 2.74 0.89 5.12
N ARG A 70 3.67 0.20 4.46
CA ARG A 70 5.02 0.72 4.17
C ARG A 70 5.28 0.73 2.69
N GLU A 71 6.08 1.67 2.23
CA GLU A 71 6.62 1.59 0.87
C GLU A 71 7.72 0.53 0.80
N PHE A 72 7.84 -0.11 -0.36
CA PHE A 72 8.98 -0.95 -0.63
C PHE A 72 9.50 -0.79 -2.06
N ALA A 73 10.80 -0.98 -2.22
CA ALA A 73 11.47 -1.03 -3.51
C ALA A 73 12.12 -2.40 -3.71
N ILE A 74 12.11 -2.87 -4.95
CA ILE A 74 12.93 -4.02 -5.37
C ILE A 74 14.10 -3.41 -6.13
N THR A 75 15.30 -3.54 -5.58
CA THR A 75 16.54 -3.08 -6.20
C THR A 75 17.18 -4.24 -6.97
N ASN A 76 18.38 -4.01 -7.51
CA ASN A 76 19.14 -5.08 -8.17
C ASN A 76 19.68 -6.11 -7.16
N GLU A 77 19.75 -5.77 -5.88
CA GLU A 77 20.44 -6.56 -4.85
C GLU A 77 19.48 -7.05 -3.76
N ASP A 78 18.43 -6.29 -3.47
CA ASP A 78 17.58 -6.51 -2.30
C ASP A 78 16.13 -5.98 -2.45
N ILE A 79 15.33 -6.27 -1.42
CA ILE A 79 14.03 -5.66 -1.20
C ILE A 79 14.18 -4.71 -0.01
N VAL A 80 14.00 -3.42 -0.25
CA VAL A 80 14.08 -2.37 0.77
C VAL A 80 12.66 -2.03 1.21
N VAL A 81 12.37 -2.16 2.51
CA VAL A 81 11.11 -1.71 3.12
C VAL A 81 11.38 -0.43 3.89
N ASP A 82 10.69 0.64 3.50
CA ASP A 82 10.94 2.00 3.99
C ASP A 82 10.00 2.38 5.16
N ALA A 83 9.94 3.66 5.47
CA ALA A 83 9.07 4.27 6.46
C ALA A 83 7.56 3.97 6.21
N PRO A 84 6.72 4.09 7.25
CA PRO A 84 5.28 4.09 7.10
C PRO A 84 4.83 5.05 6.00
N PHE A 85 3.89 4.58 5.19
CA PHE A 85 3.29 5.36 4.12
C PHE A 85 2.20 6.27 4.68
N GLU A 86 2.47 7.57 4.74
CA GLU A 86 1.57 8.58 5.31
C GLU A 86 0.98 9.53 4.25
N ASP A 87 1.39 9.39 2.98
CA ASP A 87 1.02 10.34 1.92
C ASP A 87 -0.45 10.23 1.46
N ALA A 88 -1.10 9.09 1.69
CA ALA A 88 -2.50 8.90 1.29
C ALA A 88 -3.28 7.92 2.16
N GLU A 89 -4.58 8.18 2.26
CA GLU A 89 -5.59 7.30 2.85
C GLU A 89 -6.20 6.37 1.81
N ALA A 90 -6.90 5.32 2.26
CA ALA A 90 -7.61 4.36 1.41
C ALA A 90 -6.73 3.70 0.32
N THR A 91 -5.42 3.59 0.59
CA THR A 91 -4.44 3.00 -0.32
C THR A 91 -4.69 1.52 -0.56
N LEU A 92 -5.09 0.81 0.49
CA LEU A 92 -5.37 -0.62 0.42
C LEU A 92 -6.57 -0.95 -0.47
N THR A 93 -7.58 -0.07 -0.50
CA THR A 93 -8.77 -0.23 -1.37
C THR A 93 -8.50 0.22 -2.80
N GLY A 94 -7.32 0.79 -3.10
CA GLY A 94 -7.01 1.32 -4.43
C GLY A 94 -7.62 2.68 -4.74
N GLN A 95 -8.32 3.29 -3.80
CA GLN A 95 -8.86 4.65 -3.91
C GLN A 95 -7.95 5.61 -3.15
N ALA A 96 -6.64 5.56 -3.40
CA ALA A 96 -5.68 6.38 -2.67
C ALA A 96 -6.03 7.87 -2.80
N ARG A 97 -6.24 8.54 -1.67
CA ARG A 97 -6.51 9.99 -1.60
C ARG A 97 -5.41 10.66 -0.78
N PRO A 98 -4.86 11.80 -1.22
CA PRO A 98 -3.84 12.51 -0.45
C PRO A 98 -4.30 12.76 0.99
N ALA A 99 -3.44 12.49 1.97
CA ALA A 99 -3.77 12.63 3.39
C ALA A 99 -4.02 14.09 3.81
N ASN A 100 -3.48 15.06 3.07
CA ASN A 100 -3.79 16.48 3.25
C ASN A 100 -4.15 17.16 1.91
N PRO A 101 -5.45 17.34 1.61
CA PRO A 101 -5.89 17.96 0.35
C PRO A 101 -5.52 19.44 0.20
N GLN A 102 -5.15 20.14 1.29
CA GLN A 102 -4.99 21.60 1.30
C GLN A 102 -3.64 22.10 0.75
N GLN A 103 -2.65 21.21 0.56
CA GLN A 103 -1.32 21.58 0.05
C GLN A 103 -1.26 21.72 -1.49
N GLN A 104 -2.37 21.51 -2.20
CA GLN A 104 -2.45 21.53 -3.67
C GLN A 104 -3.13 22.79 -4.24
N ARG A 105 -3.28 23.88 -3.48
CA ARG A 105 -3.55 25.18 -4.13
C ARG A 105 -2.23 25.66 -4.75
N PRO A 106 -2.10 25.75 -6.09
CA PRO A 106 -1.00 26.50 -6.67
C PRO A 106 -1.07 27.93 -6.12
N ASP A 107 0.09 28.44 -5.69
CA ASP A 107 0.25 29.80 -5.19
C ASP A 107 -0.44 30.77 -6.15
N GLU A 108 -1.40 31.53 -5.63
CA GLU A 108 -1.99 32.67 -6.33
C GLU A 108 -0.86 33.67 -6.60
N ASP A 109 -0.35 33.70 -7.83
CA ASP A 109 0.44 34.81 -8.35
C ASP A 109 -0.43 36.08 -8.30
N THR A 110 -0.36 36.79 -7.18
CA THR A 110 -0.79 38.19 -7.09
C THR A 110 0.45 39.06 -6.98
N PRO A 111 0.87 39.76 -8.06
CA PRO A 111 1.58 41.00 -7.90
C PRO A 111 0.54 42.11 -7.70
N THR A 112 0.47 42.59 -6.47
CA THR A 112 -0.04 43.92 -6.13
C THR A 112 0.57 44.94 -7.10
N THR A 113 -0.25 45.62 -7.90
CA THR A 113 0.10 46.94 -8.45
C THR A 113 -1.07 47.87 -8.20
N THR A 114 -1.05 48.43 -7.00
CA THR A 114 -1.55 49.77 -6.74
C THR A 114 -0.68 50.75 -7.53
N ARG A 115 -1.23 51.39 -8.56
CA ARG A 115 -0.71 52.69 -8.99
C ARG A 115 -1.78 53.52 -9.69
N ASP A 116 -2.24 54.50 -8.94
CA ASP A 116 -2.82 55.81 -9.27
C ASP A 116 -3.43 56.04 -10.66
N GLN A 117 -4.73 56.33 -10.60
CA GLN A 117 -5.45 57.18 -11.56
C GLN A 117 -4.95 58.64 -11.46
N PRO A 118 -5.06 59.38 -12.56
CA PRO A 118 -5.64 60.73 -12.54
C PRO A 118 -7.08 60.74 -13.05
#